data_AF-A0A176S7L4-F1
#
_entry.id   AF-A0A176S7L4-F1
#
_cell.length_a   1.000
_cell.length_b   1.000
_cell.length_c   1.000
_cell.angle_alpha   90.00
_cell.angle_beta   90.00
_cell.angle_gamma   90.00
#
_symmetry.space_group_name_H-M   'P 1'
#
loop_
_entity.id
_entity.type
_entity.pdbx_description
1 polymer ?
#
loop_
_entity_poly.entity_id
_entity_poly.type
_entity_poly.pdbx_seq_one_letter_code
_entity_poly.pdbx_strand_id
1 'polypeptide(L)'
;METGEANVALEKTALGICPGVNLGHDSELNDPALISTLVSDWGPVREVWEGFASDSELRYAGSSGGVTSALALYGIEGGKMHGVLHTAARSDVPYLNHTVLSTTRHEILSATGSRYAPASPCDGLQKIVDAPAPCIFIGKPCDVAAVQKARKFRPDLDEKVGLTIAIFCAGTPTTAGTLALLESFGVNEPGCL
;
A
#
# COMPACT_ATOMS: atom_id res chain seq x y z
N MET A 1 -10.86 20.21 31.29
CA MET A 1 -10.90 21.13 30.12
C MET A 1 -9.77 20.82 29.14
N GLU A 2 -8.54 20.57 29.59
CA GLU A 2 -7.39 20.24 28.70
C GLU A 2 -7.58 18.98 27.84
N THR A 3 -8.34 17.98 28.29
CA THR A 3 -8.59 16.74 27.54
C THR A 3 -9.55 16.92 26.35
N GLY A 4 -10.39 17.96 26.37
CA GLY A 4 -11.37 18.21 25.30
C GLY A 4 -10.74 18.86 24.07
N GLU A 5 -9.86 19.84 24.27
CA GLU A 5 -9.18 20.53 23.16
C GLU A 5 -8.14 19.64 22.47
N ALA A 6 -7.41 18.82 23.23
CA ALA A 6 -6.47 17.84 22.68
C ALA A 6 -7.17 16.79 21.81
N ASN A 7 -8.35 16.32 22.22
CA ASN A 7 -9.15 15.39 21.41
C ASN A 7 -9.65 16.03 20.11
N VAL A 8 -10.12 17.27 20.15
CA VAL A 8 -10.57 18.00 18.94
C VAL A 8 -9.40 18.22 17.96
N ALA A 9 -8.21 18.54 18.46
CA ALA A 9 -7.01 18.68 17.63
C ALA A 9 -6.58 17.35 16.99
N LEU A 10 -6.68 16.24 17.72
CA LEU A 10 -6.39 14.90 17.22
C LEU A 10 -7.39 14.48 16.13
N GLU A 11 -8.69 14.68 16.37
CA GLU A 11 -9.75 14.40 15.40
C GLU A 11 -9.57 15.18 14.10
N LYS A 12 -9.28 16.48 14.21
CA LYS A 12 -9.02 17.34 13.05
C LYS A 12 -7.81 16.86 12.25
N THR A 13 -6.75 16.45 12.93
CA THR A 13 -5.55 15.87 12.29
C THR A 13 -5.88 14.56 11.59
N ALA A 14 -6.60 13.65 12.25
CA ALA A 14 -6.99 12.37 11.69
C ALA A 14 -7.88 12.53 10.44
N LEU A 15 -8.85 13.44 10.47
CA LEU A 15 -9.68 13.78 9.32
C LEU A 15 -8.88 14.42 8.18
N GLY A 16 -7.89 15.27 8.50
CA GLY A 16 -6.98 15.85 7.51
C GLY A 16 -6.11 14.81 6.78
N ILE A 17 -5.75 13.73 7.46
CA ILE A 17 -4.99 12.60 6.90
C ILE A 17 -5.87 11.66 6.09
N CYS A 18 -7.15 11.51 6.47
CA CYS A 18 -8.07 10.54 5.89
C CYS A 18 -8.25 10.77 4.37
N PRO A 19 -7.87 9.81 3.52
CA PRO A 19 -8.01 9.93 2.06
C PRO A 19 -9.47 9.90 1.61
N GLY A 20 -10.39 9.39 2.45
CA GLY A 20 -11.83 9.40 2.19
C GLY A 20 -12.50 10.76 2.40
N VAL A 21 -11.89 11.64 3.20
CA VAL A 21 -12.36 13.03 3.38
C VAL A 21 -11.92 13.90 2.21
N ASN A 22 -10.67 13.73 1.78
CA ASN A 22 -10.11 14.47 0.66
C ASN A 22 -8.98 13.66 0.02
N LEU A 23 -8.91 13.69 -1.31
CA LEU A 23 -7.80 13.13 -2.08
C LEU A 23 -7.25 14.24 -2.99
N GLY A 24 -5.94 14.47 -2.91
CA GLY A 24 -5.26 15.53 -3.65
C GLY A 24 -3.74 15.41 -3.50
N HIS A 25 -3.00 16.15 -4.31
CA HIS A 25 -1.55 16.22 -4.28
C HIS A 25 -1.09 17.68 -4.28
N ASP A 26 0.12 17.94 -3.77
CA ASP A 26 0.71 19.29 -3.75
C ASP A 26 1.75 19.49 -4.86
N SER A 27 1.77 18.60 -5.87
CA SER A 27 2.76 18.63 -6.93
C SER A 27 2.62 19.84 -7.85
N GLU A 28 3.77 20.42 -8.24
CA GLU A 28 3.86 21.45 -9.28
C GLU A 28 3.51 20.86 -10.66
N LEU A 29 2.41 21.32 -11.25
CA LEU A 29 1.87 20.75 -12.49
C LEU A 29 2.49 21.32 -13.77
N ASN A 30 3.28 22.41 -13.65
CA ASN A 30 3.93 23.07 -14.78
C ASN A 30 5.39 22.62 -14.99
N ASP A 31 5.83 21.53 -14.35
CA ASP A 31 7.18 20.99 -14.51
C ASP A 31 7.37 20.41 -15.94
N PRO A 32 8.35 20.91 -16.73
CA PRO A 32 8.61 20.43 -18.10
C PRO A 32 8.99 18.94 -18.20
N ALA A 33 9.39 18.30 -17.10
CA ALA A 33 9.69 16.88 -17.05
C ALA A 33 8.44 16.01 -16.80
N LEU A 34 7.24 16.59 -16.74
CA LEU A 34 5.97 15.86 -16.72
C LEU A 34 5.44 15.62 -18.14
N ILE A 35 4.75 14.49 -18.31
CA ILE A 35 3.96 14.21 -19.49
C ILE A 35 2.68 15.03 -19.38
N SER A 36 2.70 16.24 -19.96
CA SER A 36 1.60 17.22 -19.84
C SER A 36 0.24 16.69 -20.25
N THR A 37 0.18 15.77 -21.22
CA THR A 37 -1.07 15.14 -21.69
C THR A 37 -1.71 14.21 -20.66
N LEU A 38 -0.98 13.72 -19.66
CA LEU A 38 -1.49 12.82 -18.62
C LEU A 38 -1.94 13.56 -17.34
N VAL A 39 -1.55 14.82 -17.17
CA VAL A 39 -1.73 15.57 -15.92
C VAL A 39 -3.19 15.63 -15.47
N SER A 40 -4.12 15.86 -16.40
CA SER A 40 -5.55 15.98 -16.10
C SER A 40 -6.16 14.71 -15.50
N ASP A 41 -5.81 13.54 -16.05
CA ASP A 41 -6.53 12.28 -15.77
C ASP A 41 -5.73 11.35 -14.85
N TRP A 42 -4.40 11.43 -14.89
CA TRP A 42 -3.48 10.54 -14.17
C TRP A 42 -2.60 11.26 -13.15
N GLY A 43 -2.62 12.59 -13.13
CA GLY A 43 -1.77 13.41 -12.28
C GLY A 43 -0.34 13.59 -12.81
N PRO A 44 0.61 14.03 -11.97
CA PRO A 44 1.95 14.44 -12.38
C PRO A 44 2.85 13.24 -12.72
N VAL A 45 2.65 12.65 -13.90
CA VAL A 45 3.43 11.51 -14.42
C VAL A 45 4.69 12.01 -15.12
N ARG A 46 5.86 11.53 -14.70
CA ARG A 46 7.14 11.82 -15.38
C ARG A 46 7.41 10.89 -16.56
N GLU A 47 7.18 9.59 -16.35
CA GLU A 47 7.47 8.56 -17.34
C GLU A 47 6.47 7.41 -17.21
N VAL A 48 6.26 6.69 -18.31
CA VAL A 48 5.47 5.47 -18.36
C VAL A 48 6.32 4.38 -19.00
N TRP A 49 6.45 3.27 -18.29
CA TRP A 49 7.24 2.12 -18.72
C TRP A 49 6.40 0.85 -18.69
N GLU A 50 6.64 -0.04 -19.65
CA GLU A 50 6.09 -1.39 -19.66
C GLU A 50 7.21 -2.39 -19.39
N GLY A 51 6.97 -3.34 -18.48
CA GLY A 51 7.97 -4.33 -18.12
C GLY A 51 7.48 -5.35 -17.09
N PHE A 52 8.38 -6.27 -16.76
CA PHE A 52 8.15 -7.34 -15.79
C PHE A 52 9.44 -7.63 -15.00
N ALA A 53 9.30 -8.29 -13.86
CA ALA A 53 10.41 -8.71 -13.01
C ALA A 53 11.35 -9.66 -13.76
N SER A 54 12.65 -9.40 -13.72
CA SER A 54 13.67 -10.31 -14.25
C SER A 54 13.77 -11.61 -13.43
N ASP A 55 13.44 -11.56 -12.13
CA ASP A 55 13.24 -12.74 -11.29
C ASP A 55 11.97 -13.49 -11.75
N SER A 56 12.16 -14.71 -12.25
CA SER A 56 11.07 -15.53 -12.78
C SER A 56 10.03 -15.89 -11.74
N GLU A 57 10.42 -16.16 -10.48
CA GLU A 57 9.45 -16.53 -9.45
C GLU A 57 8.55 -15.34 -9.11
N LEU A 58 9.12 -14.15 -8.92
CA LEU A 58 8.34 -12.94 -8.68
C LEU A 58 7.45 -12.58 -9.88
N ARG A 59 7.96 -12.76 -11.10
CA ARG A 59 7.20 -12.52 -12.33
C ARG A 59 5.96 -13.39 -12.39
N TYR A 60 6.11 -14.69 -12.16
CA TYR A 60 5.01 -15.66 -12.34
C TYR A 60 4.09 -15.77 -11.11
N ALA A 61 4.57 -15.41 -9.92
CA ALA A 61 3.74 -15.39 -8.71
C ALA A 61 2.92 -14.11 -8.56
N GLY A 62 3.39 -12.98 -9.12
CA GLY A 62 2.64 -11.72 -9.12
C GLY A 62 1.38 -11.77 -9.97
N SER A 63 0.38 -10.93 -9.65
CA SER A 63 -0.86 -10.83 -10.46
C SER A 63 -0.69 -10.18 -11.84
N SER A 64 0.50 -9.70 -12.15
CA SER A 64 0.87 -9.08 -13.43
C SER A 64 2.35 -9.35 -13.66
N GLY A 65 3.17 -8.36 -14.01
CA GLY A 65 4.60 -8.57 -14.24
C GLY A 65 5.48 -8.76 -12.99
N GLY A 66 4.93 -8.79 -11.77
CA GLY A 66 5.73 -8.91 -10.52
C GLY A 66 6.58 -7.68 -10.18
N VAL A 67 6.38 -6.54 -10.86
CA VAL A 67 7.23 -5.35 -10.77
C VAL A 67 7.24 -4.75 -9.37
N THR A 68 6.09 -4.64 -8.71
CA THR A 68 5.98 -4.10 -7.34
C THR A 68 6.84 -4.87 -6.35
N SER A 69 6.78 -6.20 -6.38
CA SER A 69 7.59 -7.06 -5.51
C SER A 69 9.07 -6.99 -5.86
N ALA A 70 9.42 -6.92 -7.15
CA ALA A 70 10.80 -6.79 -7.60
C ALA A 70 11.44 -5.46 -7.16
N LEU A 71 10.71 -4.34 -7.28
CA LEU A 71 11.17 -3.04 -6.80
C LEU A 71 11.36 -3.02 -5.28
N ALA A 72 10.44 -3.64 -4.54
CA ALA A 72 10.57 -3.75 -3.09
C ALA A 72 11.80 -4.58 -2.68
N LEU A 73 11.98 -5.75 -3.31
CA LEU A 73 13.12 -6.61 -3.06
C LEU A 73 14.44 -5.91 -3.40
N TYR A 74 14.52 -5.22 -4.53
CA TYR A 74 15.69 -4.46 -4.93
C TYR A 74 16.09 -3.41 -3.89
N GLY A 75 15.10 -2.71 -3.29
CA GLY A 75 15.37 -1.73 -2.23
C GLY A 75 15.96 -2.35 -0.96
N ILE A 76 15.53 -3.57 -0.61
CA ILE A 76 16.02 -4.32 0.55
C ILE A 76 17.41 -4.88 0.27
N GLU A 77 17.60 -5.61 -0.82
CA GLU A 77 18.89 -6.24 -1.18
C GLU A 77 19.97 -5.20 -1.48
N GLY A 78 19.59 -4.02 -1.99
CA GLY A 78 20.48 -2.88 -2.15
C GLY A 78 20.90 -2.21 -0.83
N GLY A 79 20.40 -2.67 0.32
CA GLY A 79 20.76 -2.18 1.65
C GLY A 79 20.22 -0.78 1.99
N LYS A 80 19.32 -0.24 1.17
CA LYS A 80 18.75 1.11 1.37
C LYS A 80 17.48 1.09 2.20
N MET A 81 16.79 -0.05 2.21
CA MET A 81 15.51 -0.22 2.92
C MET A 81 15.61 -1.43 3.86
N HIS A 82 15.04 -1.31 5.06
CA HIS A 82 14.95 -2.41 6.02
C HIS A 82 13.93 -3.48 5.59
N GLY A 83 12.78 -3.03 5.10
CA GLY A 83 11.69 -3.92 4.74
C GLY A 83 10.58 -3.21 3.98
N VAL A 84 9.51 -3.95 3.70
CA VAL A 84 8.33 -3.46 3.01
C VAL A 84 7.07 -3.72 3.84
N LEU A 85 6.35 -2.64 4.17
CA LEU A 85 5.04 -2.71 4.81
C LEU A 85 3.97 -2.85 3.73
N HIS A 86 3.22 -3.94 3.78
CA HIS A 86 2.26 -4.31 2.73
C HIS A 86 1.22 -5.30 3.25
N THR A 87 0.32 -5.73 2.37
CA THR A 87 -0.82 -6.60 2.69
C THR A 87 -0.51 -8.04 2.30
N ALA A 88 -0.76 -8.99 3.19
CA ALA A 88 -0.70 -10.42 2.91
C ALA A 88 -2.03 -11.11 3.27
N ALA A 89 -2.28 -12.27 2.65
CA ALA A 89 -3.40 -13.12 3.01
C ALA A 89 -3.20 -13.71 4.40
N ARG A 90 -4.28 -13.80 5.17
CA ARG A 90 -4.26 -14.55 6.43
C ARG A 90 -4.15 -16.05 6.16
N SER A 91 -3.33 -16.75 6.93
CA SER A 91 -3.17 -18.21 6.80
C SER A 91 -4.35 -19.00 7.38
N ASP A 92 -5.07 -18.44 8.35
CA ASP A 92 -6.21 -19.07 9.01
C ASP A 92 -7.53 -18.84 8.28
N VAL A 93 -7.67 -17.67 7.64
CA VAL A 93 -8.87 -17.31 6.88
C VAL A 93 -8.42 -16.63 5.58
N PRO A 94 -8.12 -17.39 4.51
CA PRO A 94 -7.44 -16.86 3.33
C PRO A 94 -8.17 -15.71 2.65
N TYR A 95 -9.50 -15.67 2.66
CA TYR A 95 -10.25 -14.54 2.06
C TYR A 95 -10.13 -13.22 2.85
N LEU A 96 -9.46 -13.22 4.00
CA LEU A 96 -9.11 -12.04 4.78
C LEU A 96 -7.62 -11.68 4.62
N ASN A 97 -7.31 -10.44 4.96
CA ASN A 97 -5.96 -9.89 4.86
C ASN A 97 -5.42 -9.49 6.23
N HIS A 98 -4.10 -9.35 6.32
CA HIS A 98 -3.42 -8.66 7.41
C HIS A 98 -2.24 -7.81 6.89
N THR A 99 -1.73 -6.91 7.73
CA THR A 99 -0.58 -6.07 7.40
C THR A 99 0.72 -6.69 7.91
N VAL A 100 1.67 -6.89 7.01
CA VAL A 100 2.99 -7.48 7.31
C VAL A 100 4.12 -6.52 6.96
N LEU A 101 5.24 -6.65 7.68
CA LEU A 101 6.51 -6.02 7.32
C LEU A 101 7.43 -7.15 6.85
N SER A 102 7.60 -7.31 5.54
CA SER A 102 8.49 -8.31 4.97
C SER A 102 9.90 -7.74 4.83
N THR A 103 10.90 -8.51 5.23
CA THR A 103 12.33 -8.13 5.22
C THR A 103 13.18 -9.06 4.37
N THR A 104 12.59 -10.15 3.88
CA THR A 104 13.29 -11.14 3.06
C THR A 104 12.59 -11.39 1.73
N ARG A 105 13.34 -11.89 0.74
CA ARG A 105 12.78 -12.37 -0.54
C ARG A 105 11.67 -13.39 -0.35
N HIS A 106 11.85 -14.33 0.57
CA HIS A 106 10.87 -15.37 0.83
C HIS A 106 9.54 -14.80 1.34
N GLU A 107 9.59 -13.88 2.31
CA GLU A 107 8.40 -13.22 2.84
C GLU A 107 7.68 -12.35 1.79
N ILE A 108 8.43 -11.68 0.91
CA ILE A 108 7.85 -10.93 -0.21
C ILE A 108 7.15 -11.89 -1.17
N LEU A 109 7.83 -12.97 -1.57
CA LEU A 109 7.30 -13.97 -2.48
C LEU A 109 6.05 -14.64 -1.92
N SER A 110 6.01 -14.97 -0.62
CA SER A 110 4.83 -15.58 0.02
C SER A 110 3.61 -14.67 0.07
N ALA A 111 3.81 -13.35 -0.08
CA ALA A 111 2.76 -12.35 -0.03
C ALA A 111 2.38 -11.80 -1.42
N THR A 112 2.92 -12.37 -2.51
CA THR A 112 2.57 -11.93 -3.87
C THR A 112 1.12 -12.23 -4.22
N GLY A 113 0.54 -11.39 -5.08
CA GLY A 113 -0.79 -11.57 -5.63
C GLY A 113 -1.80 -10.54 -5.12
N SER A 114 -2.69 -10.11 -6.00
CA SER A 114 -3.78 -9.20 -5.71
C SER A 114 -4.80 -9.86 -4.81
N ARG A 115 -5.16 -9.16 -3.72
CA ARG A 115 -6.22 -9.59 -2.80
C ARG A 115 -7.41 -8.65 -2.93
N TYR A 116 -8.50 -9.18 -3.50
CA TYR A 116 -9.75 -8.45 -3.63
C TYR A 116 -10.59 -8.63 -2.36
N ALA A 117 -10.11 -8.05 -1.27
CA ALA A 117 -10.75 -8.02 0.03
C ALA A 117 -10.36 -6.73 0.77
N PRO A 118 -11.11 -6.32 1.81
CA PRO A 118 -10.73 -5.17 2.62
C PRO A 118 -9.29 -5.29 3.14
N ALA A 119 -8.55 -4.20 3.09
CA ALA A 119 -7.15 -4.12 3.54
C ALA A 119 -6.86 -2.70 4.01
N SER A 120 -6.07 -2.58 5.08
CA SER A 120 -5.71 -1.31 5.71
C SER A 120 -4.23 -1.29 6.09
N PRO A 121 -3.28 -1.33 5.13
CA PRO A 121 -1.84 -1.38 5.43
C PRO A 121 -1.34 -0.20 6.28
N CYS A 122 -2.08 0.91 6.34
CA CYS A 122 -1.79 2.04 7.21
C CYS A 122 -1.92 1.74 8.72
N ASP A 123 -2.57 0.64 9.11
CA ASP A 123 -2.61 0.21 10.53
C ASP A 123 -1.24 -0.21 11.07
N GLY A 124 -0.32 -0.58 10.16
CA GLY A 124 1.02 -1.05 10.49
C GLY A 124 2.11 0.02 10.45
N LEU A 125 1.78 1.30 10.28
CA LEU A 125 2.78 2.37 10.09
C LEU A 125 3.78 2.46 11.25
N GLN A 126 3.39 2.09 12.47
CA GLN A 126 4.33 2.06 13.59
C GLN A 126 5.48 1.07 13.36
N LYS A 127 5.26 -0.04 12.63
CA LYS A 127 6.33 -0.97 12.26
C LYS A 127 7.39 -0.33 11.37
N ILE A 128 7.03 0.67 10.56
CA ILE A 128 7.99 1.46 9.77
C ILE A 128 8.81 2.37 10.68
N VAL A 129 8.14 3.03 11.63
CA VAL A 129 8.81 3.93 12.58
C VAL A 129 9.82 3.20 13.46
N ASP A 130 9.44 2.02 13.94
CA ASP A 130 10.27 1.19 14.82
C ASP A 130 11.40 0.46 14.07
N ALA A 131 11.40 0.47 12.73
CA ALA A 131 12.41 -0.20 11.93
C ALA A 131 13.80 0.45 12.06
N PRO A 132 14.89 -0.32 12.02
CA PRO A 132 16.25 0.22 12.17
C PRO A 132 16.66 1.13 11.00
N ALA A 133 16.07 0.97 9.81
CA ALA A 133 16.33 1.79 8.63
C ALA A 133 15.00 2.09 7.89
N PRO A 134 14.99 3.00 6.89
CA PRO A 134 13.78 3.32 6.14
C PRO A 134 13.12 2.09 5.52
N CYS A 135 11.81 2.11 5.36
CA CYS A 135 11.02 1.05 4.76
C CYS A 135 10.29 1.52 3.50
N ILE A 136 9.88 0.54 2.71
CA ILE A 136 8.99 0.72 1.57
C ILE A 136 7.55 0.53 2.06
N PHE A 137 6.61 1.29 1.53
CA PHE A 137 5.18 1.09 1.74
C PHE A 137 4.51 0.71 0.42
N ILE A 138 3.76 -0.37 0.39
CA ILE A 138 2.93 -0.77 -0.76
C ILE A 138 1.46 -0.72 -0.35
N GLY A 139 0.64 -0.04 -1.13
CA GLY A 139 -0.80 0.01 -0.91
C GLY A 139 -1.59 0.48 -2.12
N LYS A 140 -2.90 0.63 -1.95
CA LYS A 140 -3.79 1.25 -2.93
C LYS A 140 -3.47 2.75 -3.02
N PRO A 141 -3.95 3.47 -4.06
CA PRO A 141 -3.68 4.89 -4.21
C PRO A 141 -4.17 5.73 -3.01
N CYS A 142 -5.32 5.35 -2.44
CA CYS A 142 -5.84 5.97 -1.22
C CYS A 142 -4.94 5.71 0.01
N ASP A 143 -4.37 4.51 0.15
CA ASP A 143 -3.45 4.18 1.24
C ASP A 143 -2.16 5.00 1.11
N VAL A 144 -1.58 5.07 -0.09
CA VAL A 144 -0.37 5.88 -0.34
C VAL A 144 -0.64 7.35 -0.09
N ALA A 145 -1.78 7.88 -0.52
CA ALA A 145 -2.16 9.26 -0.22
C ALA A 145 -2.30 9.50 1.29
N ALA A 146 -2.87 8.56 2.04
CA ALA A 146 -2.93 8.64 3.51
C ALA A 146 -1.53 8.69 4.14
N VAL A 147 -0.59 7.86 3.67
CA VAL A 147 0.80 7.89 4.13
C VAL A 147 1.46 9.23 3.83
N GLN A 148 1.33 9.74 2.60
CA GLN A 148 1.92 11.03 2.23
C GLN A 148 1.35 12.19 3.07
N LYS A 149 0.07 12.15 3.42
CA LYS A 149 -0.54 13.12 4.34
C LYS A 149 -0.06 12.93 5.77
N ALA A 150 0.01 11.70 6.26
CA ALA A 150 0.44 11.38 7.62
C ALA A 150 1.88 11.84 7.91
N ARG A 151 2.79 11.65 6.94
CA ARG A 151 4.19 12.09 7.02
C ARG A 151 4.35 13.57 7.36
N LYS A 152 3.46 14.44 6.88
CA LYS A 152 3.49 15.89 7.19
C LYS A 152 3.25 16.21 8.67
N PHE A 153 2.59 15.32 9.40
CA PHE A 153 2.28 15.46 10.82
C PHE A 153 3.13 14.53 11.70
N ARG A 154 3.88 13.61 11.10
CA ARG A 154 4.68 12.58 11.76
C ARG A 154 6.11 12.58 11.22
N PRO A 155 7.01 13.39 11.79
CA PRO A 155 8.41 13.45 11.35
C PRO A 155 9.14 12.12 11.45
N ASP A 156 8.82 11.32 12.48
CA ASP A 156 9.34 9.97 12.68
C ASP A 156 8.97 9.00 11.55
N LEU A 157 7.72 9.10 11.07
CA LEU A 157 7.25 8.37 9.90
C LEU A 157 7.86 8.92 8.61
N ASP A 158 7.96 10.24 8.48
CA ASP A 158 8.52 10.89 7.28
C ASP A 158 9.97 10.47 7.02
N GLU A 159 10.77 10.41 8.07
CA GLU A 159 12.16 9.96 8.01
C GLU A 159 12.26 8.47 7.62
N LYS A 160 11.31 7.65 8.07
CA LYS A 160 11.35 6.18 7.90
C LYS A 160 10.60 5.67 6.67
N VAL A 161 9.79 6.48 5.98
CA VAL A 161 9.17 6.09 4.70
C VAL A 161 10.10 6.46 3.55
N GLY A 162 10.89 5.49 3.08
CA GLY A 162 11.88 5.70 2.02
C GLY A 162 11.32 5.62 0.60
N LEU A 163 10.29 4.80 0.38
CA LEU A 163 9.61 4.67 -0.93
C LEU A 163 8.14 4.28 -0.71
N THR A 164 7.25 4.86 -1.50
CA THR A 164 5.85 4.43 -1.59
C THR A 164 5.55 3.90 -2.99
N ILE A 165 4.90 2.74 -3.08
CA ILE A 165 4.46 2.15 -4.34
C ILE A 165 2.94 1.98 -4.30
N ALA A 166 2.23 2.67 -5.18
CA ALA A 166 0.79 2.52 -5.36
C ALA A 166 0.50 1.46 -6.44
N ILE A 167 -0.43 0.55 -6.17
CA ILE A 167 -1.01 -0.33 -7.21
C ILE A 167 -2.28 0.29 -7.80
N PHE A 168 -2.63 -0.06 -9.04
CA PHE A 168 -3.94 0.29 -9.59
C PHE A 168 -5.06 -0.40 -8.81
N CYS A 169 -6.14 0.35 -8.54
CA CYS A 169 -7.25 -0.12 -7.73
C CYS A 169 -8.57 0.45 -8.27
N ALA A 170 -9.56 -0.41 -8.46
CA ALA A 170 -10.93 -0.05 -8.87
C ALA A 170 -11.93 -0.12 -7.71
N GLY A 171 -11.42 -0.14 -6.46
CA GLY A 171 -12.19 -0.36 -5.25
C GLY A 171 -11.97 -1.74 -4.64
N THR A 172 -12.37 -1.89 -3.39
CA THR A 172 -12.28 -3.15 -2.64
C THR A 172 -13.68 -3.69 -2.40
N PRO A 173 -13.99 -4.94 -2.79
CA PRO A 173 -15.25 -5.56 -2.42
C PRO A 173 -15.33 -5.72 -0.90
N THR A 174 -16.55 -5.72 -0.38
CA THR A 174 -16.79 -6.02 1.04
C THR A 174 -16.63 -7.51 1.29
N THR A 175 -16.24 -7.91 2.51
CA THR A 175 -16.17 -9.32 2.88
C THR A 175 -17.50 -10.03 2.66
N ALA A 176 -18.62 -9.38 2.98
CA ALA A 176 -19.96 -9.91 2.72
C ALA A 176 -20.22 -10.15 1.22
N GLY A 177 -19.79 -9.23 0.35
CA GLY A 177 -19.90 -9.40 -1.10
C GLY A 177 -19.06 -10.56 -1.62
N THR A 178 -17.83 -10.72 -1.11
CA THR A 178 -16.98 -11.87 -1.44
C THR A 178 -17.61 -13.19 -1.01
N LEU A 179 -18.18 -13.26 0.20
CA LEU A 179 -18.83 -14.47 0.70
C LEU A 179 -20.09 -14.82 -0.11
N ALA A 180 -20.93 -13.84 -0.43
CA ALA A 180 -22.11 -14.06 -1.27
C ALA A 180 -21.74 -14.55 -2.69
N LEU A 181 -20.65 -14.04 -3.26
CA LEU A 181 -20.12 -14.51 -4.54
C LEU A 181 -19.64 -15.97 -4.46
N LEU A 182 -18.89 -16.31 -3.41
CA LEU A 182 -18.42 -17.68 -3.19
C LEU A 182 -19.57 -18.67 -3.01
N GLU A 183 -20.60 -18.29 -2.26
CA GLU A 183 -21.83 -19.06 -2.11
C GLU A 183 -22.53 -19.28 -3.45
N SER A 184 -22.59 -18.25 -4.32
CA SER A 184 -23.17 -18.40 -5.67
C SER A 184 -22.43 -19.39 -6.57
N PHE A 185 -21.16 -19.67 -6.26
CA PHE A 185 -20.35 -20.71 -6.92
C PHE A 185 -20.35 -22.06 -6.20
N GLY A 186 -21.15 -22.21 -5.13
CA GLY A 186 -21.24 -23.45 -4.35
C GLY A 186 -20.12 -23.65 -3.32
N VAL A 187 -19.36 -22.61 -2.98
CA VAL A 187 -18.30 -22.66 -1.96
C VAL A 187 -18.88 -22.20 -0.61
N ASN A 188 -19.30 -23.16 0.21
CA ASN A 188 -20.01 -22.89 1.48
C ASN A 188 -19.08 -22.75 2.70
N GLU A 189 -17.85 -23.28 2.64
CA GLU A 189 -16.86 -23.23 3.72
C GLU A 189 -15.50 -22.67 3.26
N PRO A 190 -15.42 -21.38 2.87
CA PRO A 190 -14.21 -20.81 2.29
C PRO A 190 -13.04 -20.65 3.27
N GLY A 191 -13.26 -20.88 4.57
CA GLY A 191 -12.21 -20.86 5.60
C GLY A 191 -11.46 -22.18 5.76
N CYS A 192 -11.93 -23.26 5.14
CA CYS A 192 -11.31 -24.60 5.21
C CYS A 192 -10.41 -24.90 3.99
N LEU A 193 -10.10 -23.89 3.16
CA LEU A 193 -9.28 -23.99 1.94
C LEU A 193 -7.80 -23.72 2.21
#